data_AF-F0NZU2-F1
#
_entry.id   AF-F0NZU2-F1
#
_cell.length_a   1.000
_cell.length_b   1.000
_cell.length_c   1.000
_cell.angle_alpha   90.00
_cell.angle_beta   90.00
_cell.angle_gamma   90.00
#
_symmetry.space_group_name_H-M   'P 1'
#
loop_
_entity.id
_entity.type
_entity.pdbx_description
1 polymer ?
#
loop_
_entity_poly.entity_id
_entity_poly.type
_entity_poly.pdbx_seq_one_letter_code
_entity_poly.pdbx_strand_id
1 'polypeptide(L)' 'MKNFNTSLGVKCNFCHASNAEGELDFASDAVKNKEIARGMLNMTFELNKKYFGVSLDKDAPKVTCFTCHQGKKHP' A
#
# COMPACT_ATOMS: atom_id res chain seq x y z
N MET A 1 -0.50 8.43 -1.42
CA MET A 1 0.60 7.45 -1.61
C MET A 1 1.81 7.63 -0.68
N LYS A 2 2.03 8.79 -0.03
CA LYS A 2 3.19 9.00 0.87
C LYS A 2 3.33 7.92 1.96
N ASN A 3 2.22 7.45 2.52
CA ASN A 3 2.23 6.37 3.52
C ASN A 3 2.81 5.06 3.00
N PHE A 4 2.59 4.70 1.73
CA PHE A 4 3.19 3.49 1.14
C PHE A 4 4.69 3.67 0.94
N ASN A 5 5.13 4.85 0.48
CA ASN A 5 6.55 5.14 0.30
C ASN A 5 7.31 4.99 1.64
N THR A 6 6.77 5.56 2.72
CA THR A 6 7.38 5.42 4.05
C THR A 6 7.28 3.99 4.58
N SER A 7 6.16 3.30 4.36
CA SER A 7 5.95 1.97 4.92
C SER A 7 6.76 0.88 4.23
N LEU A 8 7.00 1.00 2.92
CA LEU A 8 7.71 0.01 2.11
C LEU A 8 9.13 0.46 1.72
N GLY A 9 9.51 1.73 1.96
CA GLY A 9 10.82 2.26 1.57
C GLY A 9 11.00 2.40 0.05
N VAL A 10 9.91 2.67 -0.69
CA VAL A 10 9.90 2.72 -2.16
C VAL A 10 9.45 4.08 -2.69
N LYS A 11 9.65 4.32 -4.00
CA LYS A 11 9.19 5.50 -4.72
C LYS A 11 7.98 5.17 -5.60
N CYS A 12 7.31 6.19 -6.14
CA CYS A 12 6.07 6.05 -6.91
C CYS A 12 6.23 5.14 -8.14
N ASN A 13 7.36 5.20 -8.83
CA ASN A 13 7.70 4.36 -9.99
C ASN A 13 7.87 2.87 -9.65
N PHE A 14 7.90 2.50 -8.37
CA PHE A 14 7.88 1.10 -7.97
C PHE A 14 6.54 0.43 -8.28
N CYS A 15 5.44 1.20 -8.27
CA CYS A 15 4.09 0.70 -8.54
C CYS A 15 3.40 1.38 -9.74
N HIS A 16 3.83 2.57 -10.14
CA HIS A 16 3.19 3.31 -11.24
C HIS A 16 4.05 3.23 -12.50
N ALA A 17 3.42 2.92 -13.63
CA ALA A 17 4.06 2.92 -14.95
C ALA A 17 4.37 4.36 -15.38
N SER A 18 5.32 4.54 -16.30
CA SER A 18 5.50 5.80 -17.00
C SER A 18 4.76 5.76 -18.34
N ASN A 19 4.15 6.87 -18.74
CA ASN A 19 3.61 7.08 -20.09
C ASN A 19 4.75 7.39 -21.09
N ALA A 20 4.38 7.62 -22.36
CA ALA A 20 5.35 7.90 -23.42
C ALA A 20 6.11 9.22 -23.20
N GLU A 21 5.51 10.15 -22.46
CA GLU A 21 6.04 11.47 -22.11
C GLU A 21 6.94 11.45 -20.86
N GLY A 22 7.09 10.27 -20.22
CA GLY A 22 7.91 10.09 -19.02
C GLY A 22 7.21 10.45 -17.70
N GLU A 23 5.94 10.84 -17.74
CA GLU A 23 5.11 11.09 -16.57
C GLU A 23 4.53 9.78 -16.01
N LEU A 24 4.13 9.78 -14.74
CA LEU A 24 3.55 8.57 -14.13
C LEU A 24 2.09 8.40 -14.55
N ASP A 25 1.79 7.27 -15.18
CA ASP A 25 0.43 6.80 -15.43
C ASP A 25 -0.09 6.05 -14.19
N PHE A 26 -0.90 6.75 -13.40
CA PHE A 26 -1.52 6.19 -12.20
C PHE A 26 -2.68 5.24 -12.51
N ALA A 27 -3.28 5.31 -13.70
CA ALA A 27 -4.39 4.46 -14.11
C ALA A 27 -3.87 3.10 -14.60
N SER A 28 -2.73 3.08 -15.30
CA SER A 28 -2.12 1.86 -15.83
C SER A 28 -1.82 0.80 -14.77
N ASP A 29 -2.19 -0.44 -15.09
CA ASP A 29 -1.93 -1.63 -14.28
C ASP A 29 -0.76 -2.46 -14.83
N ALA A 30 0.06 -1.88 -15.72
CA ALA A 30 1.18 -2.56 -16.36
C ALA A 30 2.29 -3.00 -15.37
N VAL A 31 2.34 -2.42 -14.18
CA VAL A 31 3.34 -2.76 -13.15
C VAL A 31 2.74 -3.74 -12.14
N LYS A 32 3.26 -4.98 -12.12
CA LYS A 32 2.82 -6.07 -11.23
C LYS A 32 2.78 -5.69 -9.74
N ASN A 33 3.69 -4.83 -9.28
CA ASN A 33 3.70 -4.39 -7.87
C ASN A 33 2.42 -3.63 -7.48
N LYS A 34 1.75 -2.96 -8.43
CA LYS A 34 0.46 -2.30 -8.19
C LYS A 34 -0.65 -3.30 -7.89
N GLU A 35 -0.68 -4.40 -8.63
CA GLU A 35 -1.63 -5.49 -8.42
C GLU A 35 -1.40 -6.15 -7.05
N ILE A 36 -0.15 -6.46 -6.72
CA ILE A 36 0.22 -7.01 -5.40
C ILE A 36 -0.20 -6.03 -4.28
N ALA A 37 0.07 -4.73 -4.44
CA ALA A 37 -0.31 -3.72 -3.46
C ALA A 37 -1.83 -3.65 -3.26
N ARG A 38 -2.65 -3.83 -4.32
CA ARG A 38 -4.11 -3.93 -4.20
C ARG A 38 -4.53 -5.16 -3.40
N GLY A 39 -3.89 -6.31 -3.63
CA GLY A 39 -4.11 -7.51 -2.82
C GLY A 39 -3.77 -7.28 -1.34
N MET A 40 -2.64 -6.62 -1.06
CA MET A 40 -2.24 -6.29 0.31
C MET A 40 -3.21 -5.31 0.98
N LEU A 41 -3.77 -4.36 0.23
CA LEU A 41 -4.81 -3.46 0.75
C LEU A 41 -6.02 -4.27 1.23
N ASN A 42 -6.55 -5.15 0.38
CA ASN A 42 -7.67 -6.03 0.76
C ASN A 42 -7.35 -6.85 2.01
N MET A 43 -6.17 -7.47 2.06
CA MET A 43 -5.72 -8.20 3.24
C MET A 43 -5.71 -7.31 4.51
N THR A 44 -5.17 -6.09 4.45
CA THR A 44 -5.17 -5.20 5.63
C THR A 44 -6.58 -4.79 6.05
N PHE A 45 -7.50 -4.55 5.10
CA PHE A 45 -8.90 -4.26 5.41
C PHE A 45 -9.58 -5.45 6.08
N GLU A 46 -9.36 -6.66 5.57
CA GLU A 46 -9.90 -7.89 6.14
C GLU A 46 -9.36 -8.17 7.55
N LEU A 47 -8.05 -8.03 7.77
CA LEU A 47 -7.43 -8.20 9.08
C LEU A 47 -8.00 -7.20 10.09
N ASN A 48 -8.09 -5.92 9.72
CA ASN A 48 -8.65 -4.91 10.60
C ASN A 48 -10.12 -5.17 10.91
N LYS A 49 -10.94 -5.48 9.90
CA LYS A 49 -12.35 -5.78 10.08
C LYS A 49 -12.56 -7.01 10.97
N LYS A 50 -11.76 -8.06 10.80
CA LYS A 50 -11.91 -9.34 11.51
C LYS A 50 -11.41 -9.29 12.95
N TYR A 51 -10.28 -8.64 13.20
CA TYR A 51 -9.57 -8.74 14.49
C TYR A 51 -9.63 -7.47 15.34
N PHE A 52 -9.80 -6.30 14.72
CA PHE A 52 -9.75 -5.01 15.42
C PHE A 52 -11.09 -4.25 15.37
N GLY A 53 -12.06 -4.76 14.60
CA GLY A 53 -13.35 -4.13 14.37
C GLY A 53 -13.25 -2.89 13.48
N VAL A 54 -14.41 -2.32 13.15
CA VAL A 54 -14.50 -1.05 12.41
C VAL A 54 -14.71 0.06 13.45
N SER A 55 -13.65 0.43 14.16
CA SER A 55 -13.71 1.61 15.03
C SER A 55 -13.40 2.86 14.21
N LEU A 56 -14.26 3.87 14.31
CA LEU A 56 -13.97 5.23 13.82
C LEU A 56 -13.02 5.99 14.75
N ASP A 57 -12.66 5.40 15.89
CA ASP A 57 -11.67 5.96 16.79
C ASP A 57 -10.30 5.96 16.11
N LYS A 58 -9.69 7.15 16.06
CA LYS A 58 -8.35 7.38 15.51
C LYS A 58 -7.28 6.60 16.28
N ASP A 59 -7.53 6.32 17.56
CA ASP A 59 -6.57 5.70 18.49
C ASP A 59 -6.79 4.17 18.59
N ALA A 60 -7.79 3.63 17.88
CA ALA A 60 -7.99 2.19 17.84
C ALA A 60 -6.79 1.48 17.18
N PRO A 61 -6.28 0.39 17.79
CA PRO A 61 -5.21 -0.39 17.21
C PRO A 61 -5.65 -0.94 15.86
N LYS A 62 -4.83 -0.71 14.82
CA LYS A 62 -5.07 -1.19 13.46
C LYS A 62 -3.77 -1.63 12.81
N VAL A 63 -3.85 -2.70 12.05
CA VAL A 63 -2.79 -3.16 11.16
C VAL A 63 -2.65 -2.17 10.02
N THR A 64 -1.42 -1.75 9.77
CA THR A 64 -1.05 -0.90 8.63
C THR A 64 0.06 -1.57 7.84
N CYS A 65 0.37 -1.04 6.66
CA CYS A 65 1.51 -1.48 5.87
C CYS A 65 2.82 -1.47 6.69
N PHE A 66 3.00 -0.45 7.55
CA PHE A 66 4.19 -0.28 8.38
C PHE A 66 4.32 -1.36 9.46
N THR A 67 3.20 -1.90 9.95
CA THR A 67 3.18 -2.93 11.01
C THR A 67 4.06 -4.14 10.64
N CYS A 68 4.04 -4.55 9.36
CA CYS A 68 4.86 -5.65 8.86
C CYS A 68 6.11 -5.16 8.12
N HIS A 69 5.97 -4.19 7.21
CA HIS A 69 7.06 -3.82 6.30
C HIS A 69 8.16 -2.98 6.95
N GLN A 70 7.82 -2.16 7.96
CA GLN A 70 8.79 -1.36 8.72
C GLN A 70 9.80 -0.56 7.86
N GLY A 71 9.33 -0.02 6.73
CA GLY A 71 10.17 0.74 5.79
C GLY A 71 10.93 -0.10 4.78
N LYS A 72 10.62 -1.40 4.64
CA LYS A 72 11.24 -2.31 3.68
C LYS A 72 10.24 -2.89 2.70
N LYS A 73 10.66 -3.09 1.44
CA LYS A 73 9.81 -3.63 0.37
C LYS A 73 9.29 -5.04 0.67
N HIS A 74 10.01 -5.79 1.49
CA HIS A 74 9.60 -7.08 2.02
C HIS A 74 9.86 -7.09 3.55
N PRO A 75 8.92 -7.63 4.35
CA PRO A 75 9.09 -7.83 5.78
C PRO A 75 10.31 -8.68 6.13
#